data_AF-A0A9D1R3Q2-F1
#
_entry.id   AF-A0A9D1R3Q2-F1
#
_cell.length_a   1.000
_cell.length_b   1.000
_cell.length_c   1.000
_cell.angle_alpha   90.00
_cell.angle_beta   90.00
_cell.angle_gamma   90.00
#
_symmetry.space_group_name_H-M   'P 1'
#
loop_
_entity.id
_entity.type
_entity.pdbx_description
1 polymer ?
#
loop_
_entity_poly.entity_id
_entity_poly.type
_entity_poly.pdbx_seq_one_letter_code
_entity_poly.pdbx_strand_id
1 'polypeptide(L)'
;MNGRIKRRVRRFICTALAAMFLVSAPCTQALAAEADTGYEEVQVLEASVYALPVDENTPSLQTVFGNCFISISGSDSGMLVEIQTESFGVSSVIGVKDIKIQKKVWYGWQTVATSSGGEVSGVSRMGCSILYEGAEKGETYKITCVHYANVNEYKEGTGDTGAFVYNY
;
A
#
# COMPACT_ATOMS: atom_id res chain seq x y z
N MET A 1 63.46 8.51 39.07
CA MET A 1 63.39 8.06 37.66
C MET A 1 63.84 9.18 36.72
N ASN A 2 64.93 8.94 35.98
CA ASN A 2 65.66 9.93 35.19
C ASN A 2 64.81 10.51 34.02
N GLY A 3 64.81 11.83 33.79
CA GLY A 3 63.90 12.52 32.86
C GLY A 3 64.02 12.12 31.39
N ARG A 4 65.16 11.49 31.00
CA ARG A 4 65.35 10.87 29.68
C ARG A 4 64.61 9.54 29.53
N ILE A 5 64.47 8.78 30.62
CA ILE A 5 63.76 7.48 30.64
C ILE A 5 62.25 7.71 30.51
N LYS A 6 61.69 8.70 31.22
CA LYS A 6 60.27 9.08 31.09
C LYS A 6 59.89 9.49 29.65
N ARG A 7 60.78 10.20 28.93
CA ARG A 7 60.56 10.60 27.52
C ARG A 7 60.66 9.44 26.53
N ARG A 8 61.57 8.48 26.74
CA ARG A 8 61.64 7.26 25.91
C ARG A 8 60.45 6.35 26.16
N VAL A 9 60.08 6.10 27.42
CA VAL A 9 58.93 5.26 27.77
C VAL A 9 57.61 5.86 27.24
N ARG A 10 57.41 7.18 27.37
CA ARG A 10 56.23 7.87 26.80
C ARG A 10 56.20 7.78 25.27
N ARG A 11 57.34 7.90 24.58
CA ARG A 11 57.41 7.73 23.12
C ARG A 11 57.10 6.29 22.71
N PHE A 12 57.63 5.30 23.41
CA PHE A 12 57.35 3.87 23.16
C PHE A 12 55.87 3.52 23.39
N ILE A 13 55.23 4.05 24.45
CA ILE A 13 53.81 3.83 24.72
C ILE A 13 52.93 4.50 23.66
N CYS A 14 53.25 5.74 23.25
CA CYS A 14 52.50 6.43 22.19
C CYS A 14 52.64 5.72 20.83
N THR A 15 53.83 5.18 20.49
CA THR A 15 54.00 4.41 19.26
C THR A 15 53.30 3.05 19.30
N ALA A 16 53.24 2.39 20.46
CA ALA A 16 52.53 1.11 20.62
C ALA A 16 51.00 1.28 20.53
N LEU A 17 50.45 2.36 21.10
CA LEU A 17 49.02 2.67 21.00
C LEU A 17 48.59 3.09 19.59
N ALA A 18 49.43 3.82 18.86
CA ALA A 18 49.16 4.19 17.47
C ALA A 18 49.19 2.97 16.52
N ALA A 19 50.05 1.99 16.79
CA ALA A 19 50.12 0.75 16.02
C ALA A 19 48.89 -0.16 16.23
N MET A 20 48.27 -0.14 17.41
CA MET A 20 47.02 -0.90 17.66
C MET A 20 45.81 -0.34 16.91
N PHE A 21 45.76 0.96 16.61
CA PHE A 21 44.68 1.56 15.81
C PHE A 21 44.77 1.22 14.31
N LEU A 22 45.93 0.76 13.83
CA LEU A 22 46.12 0.39 12.42
C LEU A 22 45.79 -1.09 12.12
N VAL A 23 45.65 -1.93 13.15
CA VAL A 23 45.45 -3.39 13.01
C VAL A 23 44.00 -3.82 13.31
N SER A 24 43.17 -2.94 13.89
CA SER A 24 41.77 -3.24 14.22
C SER A 24 40.75 -2.65 13.25
N ALA A 25 41.17 -2.18 12.07
CA ALA A 25 40.22 -2.10 10.97
C ALA A 25 40.03 -3.54 10.46
N PRO A 26 38.92 -4.25 10.77
CA PRO A 26 38.49 -5.23 9.81
C PRO A 26 38.43 -4.46 8.50
N CYS A 27 39.12 -4.95 7.48
CA CYS A 27 38.82 -4.61 6.11
C CYS A 27 37.37 -5.08 5.91
N THR A 28 36.43 -4.30 6.44
CA THR A 28 35.09 -4.22 5.94
C THR A 28 35.34 -3.64 4.57
N GLN A 29 35.54 -4.56 3.62
CA GLN A 29 35.03 -4.33 2.30
C GLN A 29 33.61 -3.85 2.57
N ALA A 30 33.38 -2.55 2.44
CA ALA A 30 32.06 -2.06 2.15
C ALA A 30 31.75 -2.68 0.78
N LEU A 31 31.37 -3.96 0.80
CA LEU A 31 30.36 -4.44 -0.10
C LEU A 31 29.19 -3.53 0.26
N ALA A 32 29.07 -2.43 -0.49
CA ALA A 32 27.77 -2.08 -0.99
C ALA A 32 27.29 -3.36 -1.69
N ALA A 33 26.74 -4.28 -0.89
CA ALA A 33 25.65 -5.08 -1.39
C ALA A 33 24.70 -3.99 -1.85
N GLU A 34 24.63 -3.82 -3.17
CA GLU A 34 23.40 -3.34 -3.74
C GLU A 34 22.39 -4.29 -3.12
N ALA A 35 21.70 -3.80 -2.09
CA ALA A 35 20.44 -4.40 -1.72
C ALA A 35 19.71 -4.32 -3.04
N ASP A 36 19.63 -5.45 -3.73
CA ASP A 36 18.61 -5.71 -4.71
C ASP A 36 17.35 -5.44 -3.92
N THR A 37 16.92 -4.19 -3.97
CA THR A 37 15.71 -3.77 -3.33
C THR A 37 14.70 -4.50 -4.19
N GLY A 38 14.30 -5.70 -3.73
CA GLY A 38 13.30 -6.56 -4.36
C GLY A 38 11.94 -5.89 -4.32
N TYR A 39 11.87 -4.65 -4.80
CA TYR A 39 10.68 -3.97 -5.23
C TYR A 39 10.24 -4.75 -6.46
N GLU A 40 9.43 -5.77 -6.22
CA GLU A 40 8.58 -6.26 -7.29
C GLU A 40 7.82 -5.06 -7.87
N GLU A 41 7.82 -4.98 -9.20
CA GLU A 41 7.19 -3.89 -9.92
C GLU A 41 5.70 -3.83 -9.54
N VAL A 42 5.22 -2.65 -9.15
CA VAL A 42 3.83 -2.47 -8.76
C VAL A 42 2.96 -2.61 -10.00
N GLN A 43 2.08 -3.62 -10.01
CA GLN A 43 1.21 -3.88 -11.14
C GLN A 43 0.13 -2.80 -11.26
N VAL A 44 -0.03 -2.21 -12.44
CA VAL A 44 -1.16 -1.31 -12.74
C VAL A 44 -2.30 -2.12 -13.33
N LEU A 45 -3.44 -2.14 -12.65
CA LEU A 45 -4.63 -2.92 -12.99
C LEU A 45 -5.70 -2.05 -13.63
N GLU A 46 -6.29 -2.56 -14.70
CA GLU A 46 -7.47 -1.97 -15.34
C GLU A 46 -8.72 -2.23 -14.50
N ALA A 47 -9.56 -1.20 -14.36
CA ALA A 47 -10.82 -1.28 -13.65
C ALA A 47 -12.00 -1.41 -14.61
N SER A 48 -12.86 -2.41 -14.36
CA SER A 48 -14.17 -2.50 -15.00
C SER A 48 -15.20 -1.78 -14.14
N VAL A 49 -15.79 -0.72 -14.67
CA VAL A 49 -16.74 0.13 -13.95
C VAL A 49 -18.13 0.03 -14.58
N TYR A 50 -19.15 -0.09 -13.74
CA TYR A 50 -20.54 -0.26 -14.19
C TYR A 50 -21.53 0.41 -13.23
N ALA A 51 -22.63 0.90 -13.81
CA ALA A 51 -23.77 1.38 -13.02
C ALA A 51 -24.52 0.20 -12.41
N LEU A 52 -24.94 0.35 -11.15
CA LEU A 52 -25.79 -0.62 -10.48
C LEU A 52 -27.24 -0.14 -10.49
N PRO A 53 -28.22 -1.04 -10.71
CA PRO A 53 -29.62 -0.67 -10.66
C PRO A 53 -30.00 -0.17 -9.26
N VAL A 54 -30.81 0.87 -9.22
CA VAL A 54 -31.29 1.51 -7.99
C VAL A 54 -32.78 1.21 -7.87
N ASP A 55 -33.24 0.81 -6.68
CA ASP A 55 -34.67 0.72 -6.40
C ASP A 55 -35.25 2.13 -6.24
N GLU A 56 -35.86 2.61 -7.32
CA GLU A 56 -36.55 3.89 -7.44
C GLU A 56 -37.71 4.08 -6.45
N ASN A 57 -38.14 3.01 -5.75
CA ASN A 57 -39.26 3.06 -4.80
C ASN A 57 -38.87 3.47 -3.37
N THR A 58 -37.62 3.91 -3.15
CA THR A 58 -37.17 4.35 -1.81
C THR A 58 -37.12 5.88 -1.74
N PRO A 59 -38.23 6.57 -1.38
CA PRO A 59 -38.21 8.01 -1.20
C PRO A 59 -37.32 8.37 0.00
N SER A 60 -36.10 8.85 -0.25
CA SER A 60 -35.25 9.44 0.79
C SER A 60 -35.27 10.96 0.68
N LEU A 61 -35.74 11.64 1.73
CA LEU A 61 -35.62 13.10 1.90
C LEU A 61 -34.20 13.51 2.36
N GLN A 62 -33.26 12.57 2.37
CA GLN A 62 -31.89 12.76 2.82
C GLN A 62 -30.93 12.40 1.68
N THR A 63 -29.96 13.27 1.43
CA THR A 63 -28.81 13.00 0.54
C THR A 63 -27.59 12.69 1.40
N VAL A 64 -27.28 11.40 1.51
CA VAL A 64 -26.17 10.89 2.32
C VAL A 64 -25.21 10.16 1.38
N PHE A 65 -23.92 10.35 1.63
CA PHE A 65 -22.87 9.60 0.96
C PHE A 65 -22.47 8.45 1.88
N GLY A 66 -22.57 7.21 1.40
CA GLY A 66 -22.26 6.01 2.18
C GLY A 66 -20.79 5.63 2.10
N ASN A 67 -20.32 4.84 3.07
CA ASN A 67 -19.02 4.17 2.95
C ASN A 67 -19.06 3.18 1.79
N CYS A 68 -17.96 3.01 1.06
CA CYS A 68 -17.86 1.96 0.05
C CYS A 68 -17.93 0.56 0.69
N PHE A 69 -18.51 -0.39 -0.04
CA PHE A 69 -18.45 -1.81 0.26
C PHE A 69 -17.36 -2.46 -0.58
N ILE A 70 -16.41 -3.15 0.05
CA ILE A 70 -15.32 -3.85 -0.63
C ILE A 70 -15.49 -5.35 -0.38
N SER A 71 -15.74 -6.12 -1.44
CA SER A 71 -15.78 -7.58 -1.41
C SER A 71 -14.58 -8.20 -2.11
N ILE A 72 -14.10 -9.30 -1.53
CA ILE A 72 -12.96 -10.07 -2.04
C ILE A 72 -13.44 -11.47 -2.34
N SER A 73 -13.14 -11.96 -3.54
CA SER A 73 -13.43 -13.33 -3.94
C SER A 73 -12.26 -13.93 -4.72
N GLY A 74 -12.21 -15.27 -4.77
CA GLY A 74 -11.33 -15.99 -5.68
C GLY A 74 -11.97 -16.09 -7.07
N SER A 75 -11.13 -16.02 -8.10
CA SER A 75 -11.47 -16.33 -9.48
C SER A 75 -10.50 -17.37 -10.02
N ASP A 76 -10.77 -17.93 -11.21
CA ASP A 76 -9.87 -18.89 -11.85
C ASP A 76 -8.47 -18.33 -12.13
N SER A 77 -8.34 -16.99 -12.21
CA SER A 77 -7.12 -16.28 -12.57
C SER A 77 -6.49 -15.47 -11.43
N GLY A 78 -7.12 -15.40 -10.24
CA GLY A 78 -6.55 -14.66 -9.09
C GLY A 78 -7.59 -14.05 -8.15
N MET A 79 -7.21 -12.99 -7.45
CA MET A 79 -8.07 -12.28 -6.51
C MET A 79 -8.94 -11.25 -7.23
N LEU A 80 -10.26 -11.47 -7.21
CA LEU A 80 -11.23 -10.51 -7.70
C LEU A 80 -11.63 -9.58 -6.56
N VAL A 81 -11.41 -8.28 -6.77
CA VAL A 81 -11.81 -7.23 -5.84
C VAL A 81 -12.98 -6.47 -6.45
N GLU A 82 -14.07 -6.38 -5.72
CA GLU A 82 -15.24 -5.58 -6.09
C GLU A 82 -15.44 -4.45 -5.08
N ILE A 83 -15.60 -3.24 -5.59
CA ILE A 83 -15.83 -2.04 -4.80
C ILE A 83 -17.15 -1.44 -5.25
N GLN A 84 -18.09 -1.28 -4.32
CA GLN A 84 -19.37 -0.63 -4.57
C GLN A 84 -19.41 0.70 -3.84
N THR A 85 -19.76 1.76 -4.57
CA THR A 85 -19.95 3.10 -4.01
C THR A 85 -21.41 3.49 -4.17
N GLU A 86 -22.00 3.99 -3.09
CA GLU A 86 -23.41 4.33 -3.04
C GLU A 86 -23.63 5.73 -2.46
N SER A 87 -24.65 6.39 -2.98
CA SER A 87 -25.18 7.63 -2.45
C SER A 87 -26.70 7.55 -2.38
N PHE A 88 -27.28 8.27 -1.43
CA PHE A 88 -28.72 8.46 -1.36
C PHE A 88 -29.08 9.66 -2.25
N GLY A 89 -29.65 9.37 -3.43
CA GLY A 89 -29.96 10.34 -4.48
C GLY A 89 -29.02 10.23 -5.70
N VAL A 90 -29.53 10.62 -6.87
CA VAL A 90 -28.76 10.57 -8.12
C VAL A 90 -27.57 11.52 -8.05
N SER A 91 -26.37 10.97 -8.25
CA SER A 91 -25.13 11.75 -8.28
C SER A 91 -24.79 12.20 -9.69
N SER A 92 -24.35 13.45 -9.83
CA SER A 92 -23.78 13.97 -11.08
C SER A 92 -22.51 13.20 -11.49
N VAL A 93 -21.75 12.75 -10.50
CA VAL A 93 -20.64 11.81 -10.64
C VAL A 93 -20.54 10.95 -9.38
N ILE A 94 -20.29 9.66 -9.53
CA ILE A 94 -19.98 8.71 -8.47
C ILE A 94 -18.83 7.82 -8.94
N GLY A 95 -17.84 7.60 -8.08
CA GLY A 95 -16.56 7.02 -8.49
C GLY A 95 -15.75 6.40 -7.38
N VAL A 96 -14.70 5.70 -7.78
CA VAL A 96 -13.62 5.22 -6.93
C VAL A 96 -12.28 5.49 -7.61
N LYS A 97 -11.27 5.85 -6.82
CA LYS A 97 -9.90 6.14 -7.25
C LYS A 97 -8.87 5.68 -6.22
N ASP A 98 -7.60 5.75 -6.60
CA ASP A 98 -6.46 5.40 -5.74
C ASP A 98 -6.61 4.01 -5.09
N ILE A 99 -7.03 3.02 -5.88
CA ILE A 99 -7.19 1.65 -5.39
C ILE A 99 -5.80 1.05 -5.24
N LYS A 100 -5.51 0.48 -4.08
CA LYS A 100 -4.23 -0.18 -3.77
C LYS A 100 -4.49 -1.55 -3.19
N ILE A 101 -3.78 -2.55 -3.72
CA ILE A 101 -3.67 -3.88 -3.14
C ILE A 101 -2.31 -3.95 -2.46
N GLN A 102 -2.31 -4.25 -1.16
CA GLN A 102 -1.10 -4.25 -0.36
C GLN A 102 -0.90 -5.62 0.28
N LYS A 103 0.27 -6.24 0.04
CA LYS A 103 0.69 -7.50 0.65
C LYS A 103 1.39 -7.20 1.98
N LYS A 104 1.14 -8.03 2.99
CA LYS A 104 1.83 -7.96 4.28
C LYS A 104 3.24 -8.52 4.11
N VAL A 105 4.22 -7.76 4.56
CA VAL A 105 5.64 -8.17 4.60
C VAL A 105 6.19 -7.96 6.00
N TRP A 106 7.37 -8.50 6.29
CA TRP A 106 7.96 -8.46 7.64
C TRP A 106 8.17 -7.04 8.18
N TYR A 107 8.37 -6.05 7.30
CA TYR A 107 8.59 -4.63 7.66
C TYR A 107 7.36 -3.73 7.46
N GLY A 108 6.18 -4.29 7.15
CA GLY A 108 4.97 -3.48 7.01
C GLY A 108 4.01 -3.97 5.91
N TRP A 109 3.51 -3.01 5.15
CA TRP A 109 2.63 -3.25 3.99
C TRP A 109 3.35 -2.78 2.74
N GLN A 110 3.44 -3.64 1.74
CA GLN A 110 4.00 -3.32 0.44
C GLN A 110 2.86 -3.26 -0.58
N THR A 111 2.76 -2.16 -1.31
CA THR A 111 1.82 -2.08 -2.44
C THR A 111 2.32 -2.97 -3.56
N VAL A 112 1.51 -3.93 -3.98
CA VAL A 112 1.85 -4.90 -5.05
C VAL A 112 1.05 -4.62 -6.33
N ALA A 113 -0.10 -3.97 -6.19
CA ALA A 113 -0.86 -3.50 -7.34
C ALA A 113 -1.64 -2.21 -7.04
N THR A 114 -1.92 -1.44 -8.07
CA THR A 114 -2.75 -0.23 -8.03
C THR A 114 -3.75 -0.22 -9.17
N SER A 115 -4.83 0.54 -9.00
CA SER A 115 -5.72 0.90 -10.10
C SER A 115 -6.17 2.35 -9.95
N SER A 116 -6.30 3.05 -11.07
CA SER A 116 -6.90 4.39 -11.10
C SER A 116 -8.39 4.37 -10.73
N GLY A 117 -9.04 3.20 -10.78
CA GLY A 117 -10.48 3.06 -10.63
C GLY A 117 -11.22 3.69 -11.80
N GLY A 118 -12.38 4.29 -11.53
CA GLY A 118 -13.20 4.99 -12.51
C GLY A 118 -14.53 5.45 -11.93
N GLU A 119 -15.37 6.01 -12.80
CA GLU A 119 -16.59 6.71 -12.40
C GLU A 119 -17.73 6.56 -13.42
N VAL A 120 -18.93 6.84 -12.93
CA VAL A 120 -20.15 6.93 -13.73
C VAL A 120 -20.96 8.14 -13.31
N SER A 121 -21.81 8.63 -14.21
CA SER A 121 -22.66 9.81 -13.99
C SER A 121 -24.13 9.45 -14.01
N GLY A 122 -24.95 10.23 -13.31
CA GLY A 122 -26.41 10.14 -13.39
C GLY A 122 -26.98 8.90 -12.71
N VAL A 123 -26.26 8.31 -11.76
CA VAL A 123 -26.70 7.15 -10.98
C VAL A 123 -26.42 7.39 -9.49
N SER A 124 -27.04 6.60 -8.62
CA SER A 124 -26.79 6.67 -7.16
C SER A 124 -25.96 5.48 -6.65
N ARG A 125 -25.64 4.52 -7.51
CA ARG A 125 -24.88 3.33 -7.16
C ARG A 125 -24.01 2.88 -8.32
N MET A 126 -22.77 2.51 -8.01
CA MET A 126 -21.83 1.97 -9.00
C MET A 126 -21.04 0.80 -8.42
N GLY A 127 -20.58 -0.07 -9.32
CA GLY A 127 -19.58 -1.10 -9.05
C GLY A 127 -18.30 -0.84 -9.82
N CYS A 128 -17.18 -1.22 -9.21
CA CYS A 128 -15.85 -1.25 -9.80
C CYS A 128 -15.22 -2.60 -9.50
N SER A 129 -14.70 -3.27 -10.52
CA SER A 129 -14.07 -4.58 -10.39
C SER A 129 -12.64 -4.52 -10.92
N ILE A 130 -11.69 -5.06 -10.14
CA ILE A 130 -10.30 -5.25 -10.55
C ILE A 130 -9.90 -6.70 -10.27
N LEU A 131 -9.14 -7.29 -11.19
CA LEU A 131 -8.57 -8.63 -11.06
C LEU A 131 -7.07 -8.50 -10.79
N TYR A 132 -6.61 -9.11 -9.68
CA TYR A 132 -5.19 -9.21 -9.37
C TYR A 132 -4.73 -10.67 -9.47
N GLU A 133 -4.02 -10.96 -10.56
CA GLU A 133 -3.54 -12.31 -10.87
C GLU A 133 -2.34 -12.74 -10.02
N GLY A 134 -1.59 -11.77 -9.46
CA GLY A 134 -0.44 -12.03 -8.58
C GLY A 134 -0.81 -12.37 -7.13
N ALA A 135 -2.05 -12.79 -6.87
CA ALA A 135 -2.51 -13.14 -5.53
C ALA A 135 -2.00 -14.54 -5.13
N GLU A 136 -1.33 -14.62 -3.98
CA GLU A 136 -0.78 -15.86 -3.46
C GLU A 136 -1.64 -16.39 -2.32
N LYS A 137 -2.00 -17.66 -2.40
CA LYS A 137 -2.77 -18.34 -1.36
C LYS A 137 -1.98 -18.44 -0.06
N GLY A 138 -2.65 -18.10 1.05
CA GLY A 138 -2.08 -18.07 2.39
C GLY A 138 -1.42 -16.74 2.75
N GLU A 139 -1.21 -15.85 1.78
CA GLU A 139 -0.65 -14.53 2.03
C GLU A 139 -1.71 -13.57 2.58
N THR A 140 -1.23 -12.58 3.36
CA THR A 140 -2.10 -11.57 3.97
C THR A 140 -2.09 -10.30 3.13
N TYR A 141 -3.28 -9.82 2.79
CA TYR A 141 -3.49 -8.61 2.00
C TYR A 141 -4.35 -7.60 2.76
N LYS A 142 -4.34 -6.36 2.28
CA LYS A 142 -5.39 -5.37 2.54
C LYS A 142 -5.62 -4.55 1.27
N ILE A 143 -6.83 -4.03 1.11
CA ILE A 143 -7.22 -3.20 -0.02
C ILE A 143 -7.65 -1.85 0.51
N THR A 144 -7.15 -0.77 -0.10
CA THR A 144 -7.55 0.60 0.22
C THR A 144 -7.99 1.34 -1.03
N CYS A 145 -8.92 2.28 -0.91
CA CYS A 145 -9.34 3.14 -2.01
C CYS A 145 -9.90 4.48 -1.49
N VAL A 146 -10.08 5.43 -2.40
CA VAL A 146 -10.89 6.64 -2.17
C VAL A 146 -12.15 6.53 -3.01
N HIS A 147 -13.32 6.54 -2.38
CA HIS A 147 -14.61 6.59 -3.07
C HIS A 147 -15.19 8.00 -2.98
N TYR A 148 -15.99 8.38 -3.96
CA TYR A 148 -16.55 9.73 -4.02
C TYR A 148 -17.90 9.78 -4.71
N ALA A 149 -18.69 10.79 -4.37
CA ALA A 149 -19.94 11.10 -5.05
C ALA A 149 -20.27 12.58 -4.97
N ASN A 150 -21.01 13.09 -5.95
CA ASN A 150 -21.53 14.45 -5.95
C ASN A 150 -23.04 14.46 -6.23
N VAL A 151 -23.84 14.39 -5.17
CA VAL A 151 -25.30 14.57 -5.23
C VAL A 151 -25.66 16.06 -5.22
N ASN A 152 -25.24 16.78 -4.17
CA ASN A 152 -25.39 18.23 -4.02
C ASN A 152 -24.04 18.93 -3.82
N GLU A 153 -23.08 18.20 -3.27
CA GLU A 153 -21.72 18.61 -2.97
C GLU A 153 -20.83 17.38 -3.18
N TYR A 154 -19.63 17.61 -3.68
CA TYR A 154 -18.63 16.57 -3.84
C TYR A 154 -18.12 16.10 -2.47
N LYS A 155 -18.23 14.81 -2.21
CA LYS A 155 -17.74 14.17 -0.97
C LYS A 155 -16.83 13.01 -1.31
N GLU A 156 -15.80 12.82 -0.49
CA GLU A 156 -14.91 11.67 -0.55
C GLU A 156 -14.95 10.89 0.77
N GLY A 157 -14.67 9.60 0.66
CA GLY A 157 -14.49 8.69 1.78
C GLY A 157 -13.35 7.73 1.51
N THR A 158 -12.78 7.19 2.58
CA THR A 158 -11.72 6.19 2.49
C THR A 158 -12.30 4.79 2.69
N GLY A 159 -11.97 3.87 1.80
CA GLY A 159 -12.18 2.44 1.98
C GLY A 159 -10.91 1.76 2.47
N ASP A 160 -11.02 0.91 3.48
CA ASP A 160 -9.96 0.02 3.96
C ASP A 160 -10.60 -1.28 4.43
N THR A 161 -10.19 -2.42 3.85
CA THR A 161 -10.70 -3.74 4.24
C THR A 161 -10.19 -4.22 5.60
N GLY A 162 -9.13 -3.59 6.12
CA GLY A 162 -8.26 -4.21 7.09
C GLY A 162 -7.48 -5.38 6.49
N ALA A 163 -6.73 -6.07 7.35
CA ALA A 163 -5.97 -7.24 6.96
C ALA A 163 -6.88 -8.46 6.77
N PHE A 164 -6.68 -9.21 5.68
CA PHE A 164 -7.32 -10.49 5.42
C PHE A 164 -6.34 -11.48 4.80
N VAL A 165 -6.54 -12.77 5.04
CA VAL A 165 -5.77 -13.84 4.40
C VAL A 165 -6.49 -14.25 3.12
N TYR A 166 -5.77 -14.28 1.99
CA TYR A 166 -6.32 -14.79 0.74
C TYR A 166 -6.22 -16.33 0.74
N ASN A 167 -7.38 -17.02 0.64
CA ASN A 167 -7.46 -18.47 0.84
C ASN A 167 -7.86 -19.27 -0.40
N TYR A 168 -8.17 -18.59 -1.50
CA TYR A 168 -8.68 -19.23 -2.70
C TYR A 168 -7.50 -19.81 -3.48
#